data_AF-A0A812UWZ1-F1
#
_entry.id   AF-A0A812UWZ1-F1
#
_cell.length_a   1.000
_cell.length_b   1.000
_cell.length_c   1.000
_cell.angle_alpha   90.00
_cell.angle_beta   90.00
_cell.angle_gamma   90.00
#
_symmetry.space_group_name_H-M   'P 1'
#
loop_
_entity.id
_entity.type
_entity.pdbx_description
1 polymer ?
#
loop_
_entity_poly.entity_id
_entity_poly.type
_entity_poly.pdbx_seq_one_letter_code
_entity_poly.pdbx_strand_id
1 'polypeptide(L)'
;MQFLSSFTKSLSPTTSTGNQSQPSQSSSGSSEVEKLFADAEQVQDRLVGVIVTISASASYDHNFREVRPETVPGEKVSTYSVDLFAAPKLQGFLSGQELEGLWAELVADIRSVAADSVTFNWECCGACSDKGFCTAQGTPPTWSLFSWSAHSPTMSFIAFALQSGFSVMCSDFSLKALLSEWSDELLGPNPFVRLPGSCDQQFQLEFFPQHLTHEDVPQQLQVVGELCTRDGKAVVKALGDTILYTLNPRRRATDRYTLKVLTVVTAWTGSAMAEAMKCEIEHGDMKKRGAAGHVALSYPSGGQLITSMGHWIELTRINTSAESIMEVAARNFGQAEVSKHQTKLSSARNEFERQRCLQEVSKEMIQKSVPSAFKSRTKY
;
A
#
# COMPACT_ATOMS: atom_id res chain seq x y z
N MET A 1 42.82 -29.09 -3.94
CA MET A 1 41.53 -29.69 -3.51
C MET A 1 40.42 -28.98 -4.23
N GLN A 2 40.08 -29.49 -5.41
CA GLN A 2 38.87 -29.14 -6.15
C GLN A 2 37.82 -30.20 -5.80
N PHE A 3 36.60 -29.77 -5.47
CA PHE A 3 35.40 -30.56 -5.78
C PHE A 3 34.27 -29.61 -6.18
N LEU A 4 33.79 -29.85 -7.40
CA LEU A 4 32.60 -29.36 -8.09
C LEU A 4 31.32 -29.89 -7.36
N SER A 5 30.05 -29.57 -7.63
CA SER A 5 29.41 -29.03 -8.82
C SER A 5 27.96 -28.57 -8.48
N SER A 6 27.59 -27.42 -9.04
CA SER A 6 26.37 -27.17 -9.83
C SER A 6 25.17 -28.13 -9.72
N PHE A 7 24.03 -27.60 -9.25
CA PHE A 7 22.68 -28.06 -9.62
C PHE A 7 21.94 -26.92 -10.33
N THR A 8 22.03 -26.87 -11.65
CA THR A 8 21.13 -26.08 -12.51
C THR A 8 20.14 -27.04 -13.16
N LYS A 9 18.91 -27.10 -12.64
CA LYS A 9 17.79 -27.71 -13.37
C LYS A 9 17.35 -26.73 -14.45
N SER A 10 17.73 -27.05 -15.67
CA SER A 10 17.14 -26.53 -16.91
C SER A 10 15.64 -26.87 -16.93
N LEU A 11 14.78 -25.85 -16.96
CA LEU A 11 13.37 -25.99 -17.29
C LEU A 11 13.23 -25.68 -18.77
N SER A 12 12.86 -26.69 -19.55
CA SER A 12 12.51 -26.58 -20.96
C SER A 12 11.22 -25.76 -21.13
N PRO A 13 11.10 -24.90 -22.15
CA PRO A 13 9.86 -24.21 -22.46
C PRO A 13 8.90 -25.18 -23.16
N THR A 14 7.79 -25.52 -22.50
CA THR A 14 6.67 -26.21 -23.12
C THR A 14 5.90 -25.23 -23.99
N THR A 15 6.00 -25.42 -25.31
CA THR A 15 5.09 -24.83 -26.30
C THR A 15 3.70 -25.45 -26.13
N SER A 16 2.76 -24.65 -25.63
CA SER A 16 1.34 -24.99 -25.52
C SER A 16 0.52 -24.02 -26.37
N THR A 17 0.40 -24.31 -27.67
CA THR A 17 -0.65 -23.76 -28.53
C THR A 17 -1.93 -24.55 -28.30
N GLY A 18 -2.78 -24.04 -27.40
CA GLY A 18 -4.14 -24.53 -27.16
C GLY A 18 -5.08 -23.35 -27.10
N ASN A 19 -5.64 -22.99 -28.26
CA ASN A 19 -6.67 -21.96 -28.41
C ASN A 19 -7.97 -22.49 -27.79
N GLN A 20 -8.14 -22.34 -26.47
CA GLN A 20 -9.43 -22.51 -25.82
C GLN A 20 -10.19 -21.19 -25.95
N SER A 21 -11.19 -21.17 -26.82
CA SER A 21 -12.24 -20.17 -26.86
C SER A 21 -12.91 -20.11 -25.49
N GLN A 22 -12.55 -19.11 -24.69
CA GLN A 22 -13.28 -18.80 -23.46
C GLN A 22 -14.72 -18.44 -23.84
N PRO A 23 -15.73 -18.98 -23.12
CA PRO A 23 -17.11 -18.59 -23.32
C PRO A 23 -17.21 -17.08 -23.05
N SER A 24 -17.83 -16.37 -24.00
CA SER A 24 -18.17 -14.95 -23.89
C SER A 24 -18.95 -14.73 -22.59
N GLN A 25 -18.27 -14.27 -21.55
CA GLN A 25 -18.91 -13.82 -20.33
C GLN A 25 -19.79 -12.63 -20.73
N SER A 26 -21.11 -12.83 -20.64
CA SER A 26 -22.07 -11.75 -20.74
C SER A 26 -21.64 -10.67 -19.75
N SER A 27 -21.42 -9.45 -20.27
CA SER A 27 -21.02 -8.28 -19.48
C SER A 27 -22.14 -7.92 -18.51
N SER A 28 -22.23 -8.62 -17.38
CA SER A 28 -22.89 -8.14 -16.18
C SER A 28 -22.23 -6.81 -15.86
N GLY A 29 -22.97 -5.71 -16.01
CA GLY A 29 -22.44 -4.37 -15.77
C GLY A 29 -21.71 -4.34 -14.43
N SER A 30 -20.40 -4.16 -14.47
CA SER A 30 -19.59 -4.04 -13.26
C SER A 30 -20.10 -2.84 -12.49
N SER A 31 -20.52 -3.04 -11.24
CA SER A 31 -20.94 -1.94 -10.37
C SER A 31 -19.77 -0.95 -10.22
N GLU A 32 -20.04 0.35 -10.33
CA GLU A 32 -19.03 1.40 -10.15
C GLU A 32 -18.45 1.43 -8.72
N VAL A 33 -19.28 0.99 -7.75
CA VAL A 33 -18.95 0.91 -6.34
C VAL A 33 -19.44 -0.41 -5.76
N GLU A 34 -18.64 -1.04 -4.92
CA GLU A 34 -18.96 -2.28 -4.22
C GLU A 34 -18.54 -2.14 -2.75
N LYS A 35 -19.43 -2.49 -1.82
CA LYS A 35 -19.05 -2.65 -0.41
C LYS A 35 -18.52 -4.06 -0.20
N LEU A 36 -17.27 -4.17 0.22
CA LEU A 36 -16.59 -5.44 0.42
C LEU A 36 -16.86 -5.95 1.83
N PHE A 37 -16.95 -7.28 1.97
CA PHE A 37 -17.12 -7.97 3.27
C PHE A 37 -18.38 -7.59 4.06
N ALA A 38 -19.43 -7.07 3.40
CA ALA A 38 -20.65 -6.64 4.05
C ALA A 38 -21.29 -7.73 4.94
N ASP A 39 -21.28 -8.99 4.49
CA ASP A 39 -21.84 -10.14 5.22
C ASP A 39 -21.10 -10.46 6.53
N ALA A 40 -19.85 -10.01 6.66
CA ALA A 40 -19.00 -10.26 7.82
C ALA A 40 -19.00 -9.09 8.82
N GLU A 41 -19.62 -7.96 8.48
CA GLU A 41 -19.74 -6.82 9.38
C GLU A 41 -20.81 -7.06 10.44
N GLN A 42 -20.48 -6.78 11.69
CA GLN A 42 -21.45 -6.73 12.79
C GLN A 42 -22.02 -5.32 12.88
N VAL A 43 -23.34 -5.18 12.85
CA VAL A 43 -24.02 -3.87 12.85
C VAL A 43 -23.74 -3.07 14.12
N GLN A 44 -23.53 -3.77 15.24
CA GLN A 44 -23.25 -3.18 16.55
C GLN A 44 -21.81 -2.70 16.73
N ASP A 45 -20.88 -3.09 15.86
CA ASP A 45 -19.49 -2.71 15.99
C ASP A 45 -19.29 -1.24 15.57
N ARG A 46 -18.47 -0.53 16.34
CA ARG A 46 -18.16 0.89 16.09
C ARG A 46 -17.31 1.01 14.82
N LEU A 47 -17.82 1.74 13.82
CA LEU A 47 -17.02 2.10 12.64
C LEU A 47 -15.89 3.05 13.05
N VAL A 48 -14.65 2.63 12.81
CA VAL A 48 -13.45 3.38 13.21
C VAL A 48 -12.60 3.82 12.02
N GLY A 49 -12.77 3.19 10.85
CA GLY A 49 -12.03 3.52 9.65
C GLY A 49 -12.76 3.15 8.37
N VAL A 50 -12.36 3.80 7.28
CA VAL A 50 -12.87 3.49 5.93
C VAL A 50 -11.69 3.33 4.98
N ILE A 51 -11.67 2.22 4.24
CA ILE A 51 -10.73 2.00 3.14
C ILE A 51 -11.51 2.00 1.83
N VAL A 52 -11.06 2.81 0.87
CA VAL A 52 -11.57 2.82 -0.49
C VAL A 52 -10.45 2.39 -1.42
N THR A 53 -10.56 1.20 -2.00
CA THR A 53 -9.64 0.73 -3.04
C THR A 53 -10.11 1.23 -4.40
N ILE A 54 -9.28 2.00 -5.07
CA ILE A 54 -9.56 2.57 -6.39
C ILE A 54 -8.76 1.78 -7.42
N SER A 55 -9.48 1.10 -8.32
CA SER A 55 -8.85 0.21 -9.30
C SER A 55 -9.62 0.17 -10.61
N ALA A 56 -8.94 -0.19 -11.70
CA ALA A 56 -9.57 -0.53 -12.98
C ALA A 56 -9.47 -2.05 -13.20
N SER A 57 -9.58 -2.51 -14.44
CA SER A 57 -9.40 -3.92 -14.78
C SER A 57 -7.99 -4.44 -14.42
N ALA A 58 -7.93 -5.71 -14.02
CA ALA A 58 -6.70 -6.46 -13.74
C ALA A 58 -5.78 -5.80 -12.70
N SER A 59 -6.30 -5.55 -11.49
CA SER A 59 -5.47 -5.25 -10.32
C SER A 59 -4.77 -6.50 -9.80
N TYR A 60 -3.48 -6.40 -9.49
CA TYR A 60 -2.78 -7.46 -8.76
C TYR A 60 -2.58 -7.12 -7.27
N ASP A 61 -2.80 -5.87 -6.87
CA ASP A 61 -2.82 -5.46 -5.47
C ASP A 61 -4.23 -5.58 -4.89
N HIS A 62 -4.71 -6.82 -4.78
CA HIS A 62 -6.04 -7.12 -4.25
C HIS A 62 -6.04 -7.23 -2.71
N ASN A 63 -5.03 -6.70 -2.01
CA ASN A 63 -4.88 -6.93 -0.57
C ASN A 63 -6.16 -6.60 0.21
N PHE A 64 -6.71 -5.39 0.03
CA PHE A 64 -7.93 -4.98 0.74
C PHE A 64 -9.22 -5.45 0.06
N ARG A 65 -9.12 -6.11 -1.10
CA ARG A 65 -10.27 -6.75 -1.75
C ARG A 65 -10.47 -8.19 -1.32
N GLU A 66 -9.39 -8.87 -0.95
CA GLU A 66 -9.42 -10.27 -0.51
C GLU A 66 -9.19 -10.44 0.99
N VAL A 67 -8.42 -9.54 1.61
CA VAL A 67 -8.14 -9.57 3.05
C VAL A 67 -8.93 -8.47 3.73
N ARG A 68 -9.92 -8.89 4.53
CA ARG A 68 -10.71 -7.97 5.35
C ARG A 68 -9.79 -7.27 6.37
N PRO A 69 -9.79 -5.92 6.41
CA PRO A 69 -9.12 -5.20 7.49
C PRO A 69 -9.75 -5.51 8.84
N GLU A 70 -8.94 -5.73 9.86
CA GLU A 70 -9.40 -6.06 11.21
C GLU A 70 -8.81 -5.10 12.24
N THR A 71 -9.54 -4.95 13.34
CA THR A 71 -9.18 -4.12 14.49
C THR A 71 -9.56 -4.86 15.78
N VAL A 72 -9.47 -4.20 16.92
CA VAL A 72 -9.85 -4.76 18.23
C VAL A 72 -11.35 -5.10 18.29
N PRO A 73 -11.76 -6.04 19.16
CA PRO A 73 -13.17 -6.42 19.29
C PRO A 73 -14.09 -5.22 19.57
N GLY A 74 -15.27 -5.22 18.94
CA GLY A 74 -16.27 -4.16 19.05
C GLY A 74 -16.03 -2.96 18.12
N GLU A 75 -14.98 -3.01 17.30
CA GLU A 75 -14.69 -2.03 16.27
C GLU A 75 -14.70 -2.68 14.88
N LYS A 76 -15.02 -1.90 13.84
CA LYS A 76 -14.99 -2.34 12.45
C LYS A 76 -14.39 -1.30 11.50
N VAL A 77 -13.93 -1.78 10.36
CA VAL A 77 -13.43 -0.96 9.24
C VAL A 77 -14.24 -1.31 8.01
N SER A 78 -14.95 -0.33 7.45
CA SER A 78 -15.72 -0.55 6.24
C SER A 78 -14.82 -0.39 5.02
N THR A 79 -14.94 -1.33 4.07
CA THR A 79 -14.05 -1.41 2.91
C THR A 79 -14.88 -1.37 1.64
N TYR A 80 -14.47 -0.53 0.70
CA TYR A 80 -15.17 -0.31 -0.55
C TYR A 80 -14.20 -0.46 -1.72
N SER A 81 -14.68 -1.07 -2.81
CA SER A 81 -14.02 -1.03 -4.11
C SER A 81 -14.73 -0.02 -5.00
N VAL A 82 -13.97 0.89 -5.60
CA VAL A 82 -14.45 1.90 -6.52
C VAL A 82 -13.70 1.78 -7.83
N ASP A 83 -14.43 1.79 -8.95
CA ASP A 83 -13.83 1.83 -10.27
C ASP A 83 -13.04 3.15 -10.44
N LEU A 84 -11.82 3.06 -10.99
CA LEU A 84 -10.94 4.20 -11.19
C LEU A 84 -11.62 5.35 -11.95
N PHE A 85 -12.44 5.02 -12.95
CA PHE A 85 -13.14 6.00 -13.77
C PHE A 85 -14.35 6.63 -13.06
N ALA A 86 -14.83 6.00 -11.98
CA ALA A 86 -15.87 6.55 -11.11
C ALA A 86 -15.31 7.41 -9.96
N ALA A 87 -13.99 7.46 -9.76
CA ALA A 87 -13.36 8.27 -8.72
C ALA A 87 -13.73 9.78 -8.77
N PRO A 88 -13.86 10.43 -9.94
CA PRO A 88 -14.32 11.83 -10.01
C PRO A 88 -15.76 12.02 -9.51
N LYS A 89 -16.62 11.01 -9.68
CA LYS A 89 -17.99 11.01 -9.17
C LYS A 89 -17.99 10.98 -7.64
N LEU A 90 -17.13 10.14 -7.03
CA LEU A 90 -16.91 10.13 -5.59
C LEU A 90 -16.45 11.48 -5.04
N GLN A 91 -15.51 12.15 -5.73
CA GLN A 91 -15.10 13.50 -5.36
C GLN A 91 -16.28 14.49 -5.35
N GLY A 92 -17.14 14.43 -6.39
CA GLY A 92 -18.35 15.24 -6.47
C GLY A 92 -19.29 15.02 -5.29
N PHE A 93 -19.51 13.76 -4.92
CA PHE A 93 -20.33 13.37 -3.77
C PHE A 93 -19.76 13.83 -2.43
N LEU A 94 -18.45 13.67 -2.22
CA LEU A 94 -17.77 14.18 -1.03
C LEU A 94 -17.87 15.71 -0.94
N SER A 95 -17.91 16.39 -2.08
CA SER A 95 -18.11 17.85 -2.22
C SER A 95 -19.57 18.31 -2.10
N GLY A 96 -20.53 17.40 -1.86
CA GLY A 96 -21.93 17.73 -1.58
C GLY A 96 -22.92 17.55 -2.72
N GLN A 97 -22.55 16.86 -3.80
CA GLN A 97 -23.54 16.43 -4.81
C GLN A 97 -24.55 15.43 -4.22
N GLU A 98 -25.73 15.34 -4.84
CA GLU A 98 -26.81 14.43 -4.42
C GLU A 98 -26.37 12.96 -4.49
N LEU A 99 -26.77 12.17 -3.50
CA LEU A 99 -26.31 10.80 -3.29
C LEU A 99 -27.42 9.79 -3.60
N GLU A 100 -27.05 8.66 -4.17
CA GLU A 100 -27.97 7.55 -4.41
C GLU A 100 -27.32 6.19 -4.10
N GLY A 101 -28.13 5.22 -3.62
CA GLY A 101 -27.71 3.83 -3.41
C GLY A 101 -26.44 3.66 -2.55
N LEU A 102 -25.53 2.79 -3.00
CA LEU A 102 -24.28 2.47 -2.30
C LEU A 102 -23.33 3.68 -2.16
N TRP A 103 -23.45 4.70 -3.04
CA TRP A 103 -22.67 5.92 -2.91
C TRP A 103 -23.07 6.73 -1.67
N ALA A 104 -24.37 6.73 -1.34
CA ALA A 104 -24.85 7.39 -0.12
C ALA A 104 -24.28 6.71 1.13
N GLU A 105 -24.21 5.38 1.14
CA GLU A 105 -23.65 4.60 2.24
C GLU A 105 -22.13 4.85 2.38
N LEU A 106 -21.36 4.75 1.28
CA LEU A 106 -19.92 5.04 1.27
C LEU A 106 -19.62 6.45 1.83
N VAL A 107 -20.34 7.47 1.38
CA VAL A 107 -20.12 8.84 1.82
C VAL A 107 -20.54 9.04 3.28
N ALA A 108 -21.60 8.36 3.73
CA ALA A 108 -22.00 8.38 5.14
C ALA A 108 -20.91 7.75 6.03
N ASP A 109 -20.38 6.59 5.64
CA ASP A 109 -19.30 5.92 6.37
C ASP A 109 -18.04 6.80 6.43
N ILE A 110 -17.60 7.40 5.30
CA ILE A 110 -16.45 8.33 5.26
C ILE A 110 -16.64 9.51 6.23
N ARG A 111 -17.85 10.10 6.26
CA ARG A 111 -18.16 11.25 7.12
C ARG A 111 -18.33 10.89 8.59
N SER A 112 -18.51 9.62 8.92
CA SER A 112 -18.74 9.15 10.29
C SER A 112 -17.45 8.91 11.09
N VAL A 113 -16.29 8.89 10.42
CA VAL A 113 -14.97 8.68 11.03
C VAL A 113 -14.10 9.92 10.90
N ALA A 114 -13.00 9.97 11.66
CA ALA A 114 -11.99 11.02 11.50
C ALA A 114 -11.33 10.95 10.12
N ALA A 115 -10.93 12.10 9.57
CA ALA A 115 -10.35 12.16 8.23
C ALA A 115 -9.07 11.32 8.10
N ASP A 116 -8.23 11.30 9.13
CA ASP A 116 -7.01 10.50 9.17
C ASP A 116 -7.26 8.98 9.39
N SER A 117 -8.53 8.58 9.52
CA SER A 117 -9.00 7.19 9.50
C SER A 117 -9.58 6.77 8.14
N VAL A 118 -9.58 7.64 7.14
CA VAL A 118 -10.01 7.35 5.77
C VAL A 118 -8.78 7.18 4.88
N THR A 119 -8.72 6.06 4.14
CA THR A 119 -7.67 5.83 3.14
C THR A 119 -8.24 5.57 1.76
N PHE A 120 -7.70 6.28 0.77
CA PHE A 120 -7.87 5.98 -0.65
C PHE A 120 -6.62 5.25 -1.15
N ASN A 121 -6.73 3.95 -1.40
CA ASN A 121 -5.65 3.13 -1.94
C ASN A 121 -5.80 3.04 -3.46
N TRP A 122 -4.91 3.70 -4.21
CA TRP A 122 -4.84 3.49 -5.66
C TRP A 122 -4.08 2.20 -5.94
N GLU A 123 -4.82 1.16 -6.33
CA GLU A 123 -4.25 -0.15 -6.60
C GLU A 123 -3.42 -0.16 -7.89
N CYS A 124 -2.44 -1.06 -7.94
CA CYS A 124 -1.70 -1.37 -9.16
C CYS A 124 -2.56 -2.20 -10.12
N CYS A 125 -3.28 -1.49 -10.99
CA CYS A 125 -4.17 -2.05 -11.99
C CYS A 125 -3.72 -1.71 -13.42
N GLY A 126 -4.39 -2.30 -14.42
CA GLY A 126 -4.08 -2.09 -15.84
C GLY A 126 -4.23 -0.65 -16.34
N ALA A 127 -4.77 0.25 -15.52
CA ALA A 127 -4.84 1.68 -15.80
C ALA A 127 -3.68 2.50 -15.20
N CYS A 128 -2.72 1.88 -14.52
CA CYS A 128 -1.54 2.56 -13.98
C CYS A 128 -0.31 2.24 -14.83
N SER A 129 0.41 3.25 -15.31
CA SER A 129 1.60 3.05 -16.13
C SER A 129 2.64 4.15 -15.95
N ASP A 130 3.78 4.00 -16.62
CA ASP A 130 4.81 5.03 -16.74
C ASP A 130 4.34 6.32 -17.43
N LYS A 131 3.18 6.28 -18.09
CA LYS A 131 2.57 7.43 -18.77
C LYS A 131 1.48 8.12 -17.96
N GLY A 132 1.25 7.69 -16.72
CA GLY A 132 0.17 8.20 -15.88
C GLY A 132 -0.96 7.21 -15.67
N PHE A 133 -2.08 7.74 -15.18
CA PHE A 133 -3.34 7.05 -15.01
C PHE A 133 -4.12 7.10 -16.33
N CYS A 134 -4.53 5.94 -16.84
CA CYS A 134 -5.33 5.87 -18.06
C CYS A 134 -6.67 6.59 -17.89
N THR A 135 -7.15 7.21 -18.96
CA THR A 135 -8.51 7.76 -19.04
C THR A 135 -9.46 6.72 -19.63
N ALA A 136 -10.75 6.82 -19.30
CA ALA A 136 -11.78 5.85 -19.74
C ALA A 136 -11.88 5.71 -21.27
N GLN A 137 -11.41 6.71 -22.02
CA GLN A 137 -11.49 6.72 -23.49
C GLN A 137 -10.36 5.92 -24.16
N GLY A 138 -9.38 5.41 -23.40
CA GLY A 138 -8.25 4.64 -23.96
C GLY A 138 -7.34 5.44 -24.91
N THR A 139 -7.73 6.67 -25.24
CA THR A 139 -6.91 7.65 -25.92
C THR A 139 -6.02 8.28 -24.86
N PRO A 140 -4.68 8.11 -24.94
CA PRO A 140 -3.80 8.95 -24.15
C PRO A 140 -4.22 10.40 -24.45
N PRO A 141 -4.32 11.27 -23.43
CA PRO A 141 -4.74 12.64 -23.65
C PRO A 141 -3.87 13.19 -24.77
N THR A 142 -4.46 13.43 -25.94
CA THR A 142 -3.80 14.20 -26.97
C THR A 142 -3.78 15.59 -26.38
N TRP A 143 -2.65 15.92 -25.75
CA TRP A 143 -2.38 17.23 -25.17
C TRP A 143 -2.61 18.26 -26.27
N SER A 144 -3.84 18.76 -26.35
CA SER A 144 -4.21 19.87 -27.21
C SER A 144 -3.24 20.98 -26.86
N LEU A 145 -2.50 21.45 -27.87
CA LEU A 145 -1.46 22.48 -27.75
C LEU A 145 -1.97 23.79 -27.10
N PHE A 146 -3.27 23.91 -26.81
CA PHE A 146 -3.94 25.10 -26.30
C PHE A 146 -4.64 24.93 -24.94
N SER A 147 -4.56 23.77 -24.28
CA SER A 147 -5.11 23.58 -22.92
C SER A 147 -4.03 23.13 -21.95
N TRP A 148 -3.23 24.09 -21.48
CA TRP A 148 -2.08 23.84 -20.58
C TRP A 148 -2.45 23.72 -19.09
N SER A 149 -3.75 23.70 -18.72
CA SER A 149 -4.16 23.86 -17.31
C SER A 149 -5.19 22.86 -16.78
N ALA A 150 -5.58 21.83 -17.54
CA ALA A 150 -6.49 20.82 -17.02
C ALA A 150 -5.69 19.68 -16.36
N HIS A 151 -5.60 19.70 -15.03
CA HIS A 151 -5.11 18.56 -14.24
C HIS A 151 -5.96 17.32 -14.54
N SER A 152 -5.37 16.13 -14.47
CA SER A 152 -6.15 14.90 -14.65
C SER A 152 -7.22 14.79 -13.54
N PRO A 153 -8.36 14.14 -13.81
CA PRO A 153 -9.38 13.92 -12.77
C PRO A 153 -8.82 13.16 -11.56
N THR A 154 -7.91 12.20 -11.80
CA THR A 154 -7.22 11.45 -10.74
C THR A 154 -6.38 12.37 -9.86
N MET A 155 -5.53 13.21 -10.46
CA MET A 155 -4.69 14.15 -9.70
C MET A 155 -5.53 15.17 -8.94
N SER A 156 -6.64 15.62 -9.51
CA SER A 156 -7.60 16.50 -8.85
C SER A 156 -8.21 15.83 -7.61
N PHE A 157 -8.55 14.54 -7.71
CA PHE A 157 -9.11 13.80 -6.59
C PHE A 157 -8.07 13.51 -5.50
N ILE A 158 -6.85 13.10 -5.87
CA ILE A 158 -5.74 12.92 -4.92
C ILE A 158 -5.51 14.21 -4.13
N ALA A 159 -5.44 15.35 -4.81
CA ALA A 159 -5.25 16.65 -4.17
C ALA A 159 -6.42 17.00 -3.23
N PHE A 160 -7.66 16.79 -3.67
CA PHE A 160 -8.86 16.96 -2.84
C PHE A 160 -8.80 16.10 -1.57
N ALA A 161 -8.43 14.82 -1.71
CA ALA A 161 -8.38 13.90 -0.59
C ALA A 161 -7.35 14.34 0.46
N LEU A 162 -6.15 14.72 0.01
CA LEU A 162 -5.09 15.25 0.88
C LEU A 162 -5.51 16.55 1.56
N GLN A 163 -6.14 17.48 0.82
CA GLN A 163 -6.66 18.74 1.39
C GLN A 163 -7.79 18.50 2.41
N SER A 164 -8.54 17.41 2.27
CA SER A 164 -9.61 17.01 3.19
C SER A 164 -9.11 16.27 4.43
N GLY A 165 -7.80 16.07 4.58
CA GLY A 165 -7.22 15.38 5.73
C GLY A 165 -7.13 13.86 5.56
N PHE A 166 -7.50 13.32 4.40
CA PHE A 166 -7.50 11.87 4.15
C PHE A 166 -6.11 11.34 3.82
N SER A 167 -5.93 10.03 3.97
CA SER A 167 -4.73 9.32 3.51
C SER A 167 -4.89 8.85 2.06
N VAL A 168 -3.86 9.02 1.25
CA VAL A 168 -3.76 8.49 -0.12
C VAL A 168 -2.57 7.57 -0.18
N MET A 169 -2.74 6.37 -0.73
CA MET A 169 -1.66 5.40 -0.91
C MET A 169 -1.47 5.10 -2.40
N CYS A 170 -0.21 5.18 -2.85
CA CYS A 170 0.21 4.78 -4.19
C CYS A 170 1.46 3.90 -4.09
N SER A 171 1.39 2.69 -4.65
CA SER A 171 2.46 1.70 -4.61
C SER A 171 2.85 1.32 -6.04
N ASP A 172 4.08 0.87 -6.25
CA ASP A 172 4.56 0.32 -7.53
C ASP A 172 4.05 1.03 -8.81
N PHE A 173 3.12 0.42 -9.57
CA PHE A 173 2.58 1.02 -10.80
C PHE A 173 1.69 2.24 -10.56
N SER A 174 0.89 2.27 -9.50
CA SER A 174 0.15 3.50 -9.19
C SER A 174 1.09 4.62 -8.75
N LEU A 175 2.23 4.29 -8.15
CA LEU A 175 3.31 5.25 -7.90
C LEU A 175 3.97 5.70 -9.22
N LYS A 176 4.24 4.82 -10.18
CA LYS A 176 4.73 5.22 -11.52
C LYS A 176 3.79 6.22 -12.19
N ALA A 177 2.49 5.95 -12.15
CA ALA A 177 1.46 6.82 -12.69
C ALA A 177 1.44 8.19 -11.98
N LEU A 178 1.44 8.18 -10.65
CA LEU A 178 1.50 9.39 -9.83
C LEU A 178 2.74 10.25 -10.14
N LEU A 179 3.92 9.63 -10.28
CA LEU A 179 5.14 10.37 -10.60
C LEU A 179 5.12 10.98 -12.01
N SER A 180 4.45 10.31 -12.95
CA SER A 180 4.29 10.78 -14.34
C SER A 180 3.33 11.98 -14.44
N GLU A 181 2.25 11.96 -13.64
CA GLU A 181 1.23 13.03 -13.62
C GLU A 181 1.42 14.05 -12.49
N TRP A 182 2.58 14.02 -11.82
CA TRP A 182 2.80 14.86 -10.65
C TRP A 182 2.51 16.34 -10.94
N SER A 183 1.66 16.96 -10.12
CA SER A 183 1.28 18.36 -10.26
C SER A 183 1.88 19.18 -9.12
N ASP A 184 2.88 20.01 -9.43
CA ASP A 184 3.51 20.92 -8.46
C ASP A 184 2.51 21.94 -7.90
N GLU A 185 1.50 22.32 -8.68
CA GLU A 185 0.44 23.25 -8.27
C GLU A 185 -0.45 22.63 -7.18
N LEU A 186 -0.87 21.39 -7.39
CA LEU A 186 -1.81 20.70 -6.49
C LEU A 186 -1.11 20.07 -5.28
N LEU A 187 0.04 19.42 -5.49
CA LEU A 187 0.72 18.60 -4.48
C LEU A 187 1.99 19.24 -3.91
N GLY A 188 2.44 20.36 -4.48
CA GLY A 188 3.75 20.96 -4.18
C GLY A 188 4.89 20.31 -4.97
N PRO A 189 6.13 20.83 -4.86
CA PRO A 189 7.27 20.34 -5.64
C PRO A 189 7.47 18.84 -5.51
N ASN A 190 7.69 18.11 -6.61
CA ASN A 190 7.94 16.67 -6.55
C ASN A 190 9.25 16.34 -5.78
N PRO A 191 9.20 15.63 -4.65
CA PRO A 191 10.41 15.26 -3.93
C PRO A 191 11.04 13.97 -4.47
N PHE A 192 10.39 13.26 -5.37
CA PHE A 192 10.77 11.92 -5.80
C PHE A 192 11.54 11.95 -7.12
N VAL A 193 12.31 10.90 -7.35
CA VAL A 193 12.94 10.62 -8.63
C VAL A 193 12.90 9.11 -8.88
N ARG A 194 12.41 8.72 -10.06
CA ARG A 194 12.48 7.34 -10.51
C ARG A 194 13.92 7.01 -10.88
N LEU A 195 14.39 5.85 -10.43
CA LEU A 195 15.71 5.35 -10.73
C LEU A 195 15.69 4.55 -12.04
N PRO A 196 16.81 4.48 -12.76
CA PRO A 196 16.90 3.61 -13.92
C PRO A 196 16.75 2.13 -13.51
N GLY A 197 15.91 1.40 -14.27
CA GLY A 197 15.65 -0.03 -14.06
C GLY A 197 14.40 -0.33 -13.23
N SER A 198 14.23 -1.61 -12.93
CA SER A 198 13.14 -2.19 -12.13
C SER A 198 13.68 -3.25 -11.18
N CYS A 199 12.83 -3.72 -10.27
CA CYS A 199 13.08 -4.91 -9.46
C CYS A 199 12.12 -6.03 -9.90
N ASP A 200 12.64 -7.21 -10.25
CA ASP A 200 11.80 -8.30 -10.80
C ASP A 200 11.77 -9.56 -9.90
N GLN A 201 12.31 -9.49 -8.68
CA GLN A 201 12.47 -10.66 -7.81
C GLN A 201 12.12 -10.37 -6.36
N GLN A 202 13.03 -9.73 -5.63
CA GLN A 202 12.84 -9.41 -4.23
C GLN A 202 13.73 -8.24 -3.85
N PHE A 203 13.32 -7.54 -2.81
CA PHE A 203 14.12 -6.50 -2.18
C PHE A 203 14.03 -6.59 -0.66
N GLN A 204 15.07 -6.09 0.00
CA GLN A 204 15.13 -5.99 1.46
C GLN A 204 14.87 -4.56 1.89
N LEU A 205 13.83 -4.40 2.69
CA LEU A 205 13.53 -3.19 3.44
C LEU A 205 14.33 -3.19 4.74
N GLU A 206 14.87 -2.03 5.08
CA GLU A 206 15.43 -1.75 6.40
C GLU A 206 14.85 -0.47 6.98
N PHE A 207 14.61 -0.49 8.29
CA PHE A 207 14.00 0.59 9.04
C PHE A 207 14.42 0.56 10.51
N PHE A 208 14.17 1.65 11.24
CA PHE A 208 14.25 1.63 12.70
C PHE A 208 12.85 1.33 13.24
N PRO A 209 12.64 0.22 13.97
CA PRO A 209 11.31 -0.15 14.49
C PRO A 209 10.60 0.99 15.21
N GLN A 210 11.35 1.76 16.00
CA GLN A 210 10.87 2.91 16.78
C GLN A 210 10.25 4.01 15.92
N HIS A 211 10.73 4.20 14.68
CA HIS A 211 10.18 5.19 13.77
C HIS A 211 8.84 4.75 13.20
N LEU A 212 8.70 3.44 12.97
CA LEU A 212 7.48 2.87 12.41
C LEU A 212 6.36 2.80 13.43
N THR A 213 6.66 2.68 14.73
CA THR A 213 5.66 2.61 15.81
C THR A 213 5.03 3.96 16.20
N HIS A 214 5.42 5.05 15.54
CA HIS A 214 4.89 6.38 15.83
C HIS A 214 3.45 6.54 15.31
N GLU A 215 2.62 7.32 15.99
CA GLU A 215 1.18 7.48 15.69
C GLU A 215 0.88 8.18 14.35
N ASP A 216 1.87 8.83 13.74
CA ASP A 216 1.77 9.49 12.44
C ASP A 216 2.07 8.54 11.27
N VAL A 217 2.46 7.29 11.56
CA VAL A 217 2.78 6.26 10.57
C VAL A 217 1.55 5.39 10.32
N PRO A 218 1.28 4.96 9.07
CA PRO A 218 0.20 4.01 8.80
C PRO A 218 0.26 2.75 9.67
N GLN A 219 -0.88 2.27 10.17
CA GLN A 219 -0.93 1.14 11.10
C GLN A 219 -0.27 -0.13 10.53
N GLN A 220 -0.42 -0.41 9.23
CA GLN A 220 0.30 -1.52 8.60
C GLN A 220 1.82 -1.47 8.84
N LEU A 221 2.41 -0.27 8.72
CA LEU A 221 3.83 -0.05 9.01
C LEU A 221 4.12 -0.07 10.51
N GLN A 222 3.21 0.42 11.36
CA GLN A 222 3.34 0.28 12.82
C GLN A 222 3.48 -1.20 13.20
N VAL A 223 2.59 -2.07 12.68
CA VAL A 223 2.63 -3.52 12.92
C VAL A 223 3.94 -4.13 12.42
N VAL A 224 4.45 -3.72 11.26
CA VAL A 224 5.79 -4.13 10.79
C VAL A 224 6.89 -3.73 11.78
N GLY A 225 6.84 -2.51 12.32
CA GLY A 225 7.75 -2.04 13.36
C GLY A 225 7.68 -2.87 14.64
N GLU A 226 6.47 -3.17 15.11
CA GLU A 226 6.22 -3.97 16.31
C GLU A 226 6.63 -5.44 16.16
N LEU A 227 6.58 -5.99 14.94
CA LEU A 227 7.03 -7.34 14.66
C LEU A 227 8.55 -7.45 14.51
N CYS A 228 9.21 -6.40 14.00
CA CYS A 228 10.66 -6.39 13.71
C CYS A 228 11.52 -5.70 14.78
N THR A 229 11.20 -5.86 16.06
CA THR A 229 11.83 -5.08 17.16
C THR A 229 13.35 -5.17 17.25
N ARG A 230 13.98 -6.22 16.70
CA ARG A 230 15.42 -6.46 16.85
C ARG A 230 16.29 -5.80 15.79
N ASP A 231 15.97 -5.94 14.50
CA ASP A 231 16.85 -5.50 13.41
C ASP A 231 16.18 -4.59 12.38
N GLY A 232 14.84 -4.47 12.43
CA GLY A 232 14.05 -3.66 11.52
C GLY A 232 14.28 -4.04 10.06
N LYS A 233 14.06 -5.31 9.71
CA LYS A 233 14.21 -5.83 8.34
C LYS A 233 12.96 -6.58 7.87
N ALA A 234 12.65 -6.42 6.59
CA ALA A 234 11.63 -7.22 5.90
C ALA A 234 12.10 -7.53 4.47
N VAL A 235 11.72 -8.68 3.93
CA VAL A 235 11.96 -9.06 2.53
C VAL A 235 10.63 -9.17 1.81
N VAL A 236 10.54 -8.45 0.70
CA VAL A 236 9.33 -8.34 -0.11
C VAL A 236 9.66 -8.90 -1.49
N LYS A 237 8.78 -9.75 -2.02
CA LYS A 237 8.87 -10.18 -3.41
C LYS A 237 8.48 -9.00 -4.29
N ALA A 238 9.14 -8.83 -5.41
CA ALA A 238 8.77 -7.87 -6.44
C ALA A 238 8.18 -8.64 -7.62
N LEU A 239 7.10 -8.11 -8.20
CA LEU A 239 6.67 -8.55 -9.52
C LEU A 239 7.59 -7.97 -10.58
N GLY A 240 7.45 -8.48 -11.80
CA GLY A 240 8.19 -7.95 -12.94
C GLY A 240 7.90 -6.46 -13.12
N ASP A 241 8.95 -5.70 -13.39
CA ASP A 241 8.91 -4.25 -13.58
C ASP A 241 8.56 -3.47 -12.30
N THR A 242 8.72 -3.99 -11.07
CA THR A 242 8.45 -3.18 -9.88
C THR A 242 9.34 -1.92 -9.84
N ILE A 243 8.73 -0.76 -9.54
CA ILE A 243 9.41 0.55 -9.55
C ILE A 243 10.63 0.57 -8.62
N LEU A 244 11.70 1.26 -9.05
CA LEU A 244 12.74 1.75 -8.15
C LEU A 244 12.66 3.27 -8.10
N TYR A 245 12.57 3.84 -6.89
CA TYR A 245 12.53 5.29 -6.70
C TYR A 245 13.35 5.72 -5.48
N THR A 246 13.66 7.00 -5.41
CA THR A 246 14.33 7.63 -4.27
C THR A 246 13.89 9.09 -4.15
N LEU A 247 14.46 9.82 -3.20
CA LEU A 247 14.30 11.26 -3.09
C LEU A 247 15.25 11.99 -4.04
N ASN A 248 14.76 13.03 -4.68
CA ASN A 248 15.58 13.95 -5.45
C ASN A 248 16.59 14.66 -4.51
N PRO A 249 17.91 14.45 -4.67
CA PRO A 249 18.91 15.09 -3.82
C PRO A 249 18.98 16.61 -4.01
N ARG A 250 18.40 17.11 -5.11
CA ARG A 250 18.27 18.54 -5.44
C ARG A 250 16.86 19.06 -5.22
N ARG A 251 16.02 18.35 -4.45
CA ARG A 251 14.66 18.80 -4.14
C ARG A 251 14.70 20.18 -3.50
N ARG A 252 13.73 21.02 -3.85
CA ARG A 252 13.57 22.34 -3.25
C ARG A 252 12.94 22.17 -1.88
N ALA A 253 13.37 22.99 -0.92
CA ALA A 253 12.62 23.13 0.32
C ALA A 253 11.21 23.63 0.00
N THR A 254 10.23 23.16 0.74
CA THR A 254 8.81 23.48 0.55
C THR A 254 8.10 23.47 1.90
N ASP A 255 7.09 24.31 2.03
CA ASP A 255 6.16 24.38 3.16
C ASP A 255 4.85 23.61 2.88
N ARG A 256 4.68 23.10 1.65
CA ARG A 256 3.47 22.38 1.23
C ARG A 256 3.26 21.05 1.96
N TYR A 257 4.34 20.41 2.37
CA TYR A 257 4.30 19.14 3.09
C TYR A 257 5.58 18.92 3.90
N THR A 258 5.51 18.09 4.92
CA THR A 258 6.68 17.49 5.58
C THR A 258 6.97 16.12 5.00
N LEU A 259 8.23 15.82 4.72
CA LEU A 259 8.66 14.54 4.16
C LEU A 259 9.32 13.67 5.22
N LYS A 260 8.92 12.39 5.29
CA LYS A 260 9.52 11.38 6.17
C LYS A 260 9.79 10.09 5.38
N VAL A 261 11.06 9.67 5.32
CA VAL A 261 11.41 8.33 4.83
C VAL A 261 11.15 7.34 5.97
N LEU A 262 10.32 6.33 5.72
CA LEU A 262 9.92 5.36 6.73
C LEU A 262 10.78 4.09 6.65
N THR A 263 11.09 3.65 5.43
CA THR A 263 11.96 2.49 5.19
C THR A 263 12.86 2.75 3.99
N VAL A 264 14.05 2.16 3.97
CA VAL A 264 14.97 2.18 2.82
C VAL A 264 15.14 0.77 2.25
N VAL A 265 15.40 0.68 0.94
CA VAL A 265 15.72 -0.57 0.26
C VAL A 265 17.23 -0.69 0.14
N THR A 266 17.82 -1.66 0.85
CA THR A 266 19.28 -1.82 0.95
C THR A 266 19.83 -2.92 0.05
N ALA A 267 18.99 -3.86 -0.38
CA ALA A 267 19.38 -4.94 -1.28
C ALA A 267 18.24 -5.26 -2.26
N TRP A 268 18.59 -5.42 -3.54
CA TRP A 268 17.70 -5.89 -4.61
C TRP A 268 18.56 -6.49 -5.73
N THR A 269 17.94 -7.26 -6.62
CA THR A 269 18.61 -7.74 -7.85
C THR A 269 18.68 -6.60 -8.86
N GLY A 270 19.85 -5.98 -9.04
CA GLY A 270 20.05 -4.89 -9.99
C GLY A 270 21.41 -4.19 -9.85
N SER A 271 21.61 -3.13 -10.64
CA SER A 271 22.82 -2.31 -10.57
C SER A 271 22.86 -1.50 -9.26
N ALA A 272 24.05 -1.37 -8.68
CA ALA A 272 24.26 -0.56 -7.48
C ALA A 272 23.85 0.91 -7.72
N MET A 273 23.16 1.50 -6.75
CA MET A 273 22.81 2.92 -6.77
C MET A 273 24.00 3.79 -6.36
N ALA A 274 24.19 4.92 -7.05
CA ALA A 274 25.15 5.94 -6.67
C ALA A 274 24.86 6.48 -5.24
N GLU A 275 25.91 6.61 -4.42
CA GLU A 275 25.78 7.05 -3.02
C GLU A 275 25.04 8.38 -2.84
N ALA A 276 25.17 9.29 -3.78
CA ALA A 276 24.50 10.60 -3.76
C ALA A 276 22.97 10.52 -3.99
N MET A 277 22.47 9.40 -4.49
CA MET A 277 21.04 9.17 -4.75
C MET A 277 20.34 8.42 -3.61
N LYS A 278 21.10 7.88 -2.65
CA LYS A 278 20.53 7.15 -1.52
C LYS A 278 19.83 8.12 -0.57
N CYS A 279 18.57 7.84 -0.28
CA CYS A 279 17.87 8.46 0.84
C CYS A 279 18.31 7.80 2.16
N GLU A 280 18.06 8.48 3.27
CA GLU A 280 18.50 8.01 4.59
C GLU A 280 17.43 8.17 5.66
N ILE A 281 17.51 7.30 6.65
CA ILE A 281 16.80 7.38 7.92
C ILE A 281 17.83 7.34 9.05
N GLU A 282 17.60 8.12 10.09
CA GLU A 282 18.58 8.34 11.18
C GLU A 282 17.96 8.10 12.54
N HIS A 283 18.63 7.33 13.40
CA HIS A 283 18.21 7.08 14.78
C HIS A 283 19.41 7.16 15.72
N GLY A 284 19.53 8.28 16.44
CA GLY A 284 20.75 8.60 17.18
C GLY A 284 21.95 8.69 16.23
N ASP A 285 23.03 7.97 16.54
CA ASP A 285 24.24 7.92 15.70
C ASP A 285 24.16 6.90 14.56
N MET A 286 23.07 6.14 14.46
CA MET A 286 22.89 5.12 13.42
C MET A 286 22.17 5.68 12.20
N LYS A 287 22.61 5.26 11.01
CA LYS A 287 21.97 5.61 9.74
C LYS A 287 21.74 4.36 8.90
N LYS A 288 20.58 4.29 8.23
CA LYS A 288 20.31 3.31 7.16
C LYS A 288 20.10 4.07 5.86
N ARG A 289 20.74 3.61 4.78
CA ARG A 289 20.79 4.32 3.49
C ARG A 289 20.47 3.38 2.34
N GLY A 290 19.67 3.83 1.38
CA GLY A 290 19.25 3.01 0.24
C GLY A 290 18.31 3.74 -0.72
N ALA A 291 17.67 2.98 -1.61
CA ALA A 291 16.52 3.50 -2.35
C ALA A 291 15.34 3.72 -1.39
N ALA A 292 14.34 4.51 -1.79
CA ALA A 292 13.16 4.69 -0.97
C ALA A 292 12.33 3.41 -0.98
N GLY A 293 12.01 2.87 0.19
CA GLY A 293 11.01 1.81 0.33
C GLY A 293 9.64 2.43 0.52
N HIS A 294 9.46 3.13 1.64
CA HIS A 294 8.23 3.84 1.99
C HIS A 294 8.56 5.29 2.33
N VAL A 295 7.77 6.23 1.81
CA VAL A 295 7.86 7.65 2.13
C VAL A 295 6.47 8.19 2.45
N ALA A 296 6.38 9.02 3.49
CA ALA A 296 5.18 9.77 3.83
C ALA A 296 5.40 11.26 3.54
N LEU A 297 4.49 11.87 2.81
CA LEU A 297 4.32 13.33 2.75
C LEU A 297 3.10 13.70 3.57
N SER A 298 3.28 14.49 4.62
CA SER A 298 2.18 14.97 5.47
C SER A 298 1.88 16.43 5.16
N TYR A 299 0.63 16.73 4.84
CA TYR A 299 0.17 18.05 4.43
C TYR A 299 -0.39 18.84 5.63
N PRO A 300 -0.35 20.18 5.62
CA PRO A 300 -0.91 21.01 6.69
C PRO A 300 -2.39 20.76 7.01
N SER A 301 -3.16 20.26 6.04
CA SER A 301 -4.55 19.81 6.20
C SER A 301 -4.71 18.57 7.09
N GLY A 302 -3.62 17.88 7.44
CA GLY A 302 -3.61 16.59 8.11
C GLY A 302 -3.59 15.40 7.15
N GLY A 303 -3.80 15.63 5.84
CA GLY A 303 -3.77 14.57 4.84
C GLY A 303 -2.37 14.02 4.62
N GLN A 304 -2.29 12.76 4.21
CA GLN A 304 -1.02 12.06 4.07
C GLN A 304 -0.94 11.31 2.74
N LEU A 305 0.12 11.53 1.98
CA LEU A 305 0.45 10.73 0.81
C LEU A 305 1.51 9.71 1.21
N ILE A 306 1.17 8.42 1.10
CA ILE A 306 2.05 7.29 1.34
C ILE A 306 2.46 6.70 0.00
N THR A 307 3.77 6.66 -0.25
CA THR A 307 4.33 6.01 -1.42
C THR A 307 5.10 4.76 -1.01
N SER A 308 4.96 3.68 -1.80
CA SER A 308 5.65 2.42 -1.56
C SER A 308 6.28 1.85 -2.82
N MET A 309 7.46 1.25 -2.68
CA MET A 309 8.13 0.53 -3.76
C MET A 309 7.35 -0.74 -4.18
N GLY A 310 6.76 -1.46 -3.24
CA GLY A 310 6.03 -2.71 -3.51
C GLY A 310 4.83 -2.89 -2.58
N HIS A 311 4.27 -4.11 -2.54
CA HIS A 311 3.02 -4.36 -1.82
C HIS A 311 3.18 -5.32 -0.65
N TRP A 312 2.37 -5.14 0.39
CA TRP A 312 2.36 -6.06 1.53
C TRP A 312 1.85 -7.46 1.19
N ILE A 313 1.03 -7.59 0.14
CA ILE A 313 0.64 -8.91 -0.37
C ILE A 313 1.82 -9.74 -0.87
N GLU A 314 2.93 -9.08 -1.19
CA GLU A 314 4.17 -9.68 -1.66
C GLU A 314 5.19 -9.90 -0.54
N LEU A 315 4.84 -9.61 0.72
CA LEU A 315 5.71 -9.86 1.87
C LEU A 315 6.06 -11.36 1.93
N THR A 316 7.37 -11.65 1.98
CA THR A 316 7.89 -13.03 2.00
C THR A 316 8.51 -13.41 3.33
N ARG A 317 9.25 -12.48 3.94
CA ARG A 317 9.95 -12.74 5.19
C ARG A 317 10.00 -11.51 6.07
N ILE A 318 9.71 -11.71 7.34
CA ILE A 318 9.86 -10.73 8.40
C ILE A 318 10.70 -11.32 9.52
N ASN A 319 11.61 -10.55 10.10
CA ASN A 319 12.41 -11.01 11.23
C ASN A 319 11.64 -10.76 12.53
N THR A 320 10.97 -11.78 13.04
CA THR A 320 10.07 -11.69 14.20
C THR A 320 10.28 -12.84 15.17
N SER A 321 9.66 -12.74 16.34
CA SER A 321 9.63 -13.77 17.38
C SER A 321 8.20 -14.19 17.70
N ALA A 322 8.01 -15.35 18.33
CA ALA A 322 6.68 -15.79 18.74
C ALA A 322 6.08 -14.82 19.76
N GLU A 323 6.93 -14.32 20.67
CA GLU A 323 6.57 -13.35 21.70
C GLU A 323 6.07 -12.05 21.06
N SER A 324 6.81 -11.50 20.08
CA SER A 324 6.39 -10.29 19.36
C SER A 324 5.06 -10.49 18.62
N ILE A 325 4.83 -11.66 18.01
CA ILE A 325 3.53 -11.97 17.39
C ILE A 325 2.40 -11.95 18.40
N MET A 326 2.57 -12.59 19.57
CA MET A 326 1.52 -12.62 20.60
C MET A 326 1.22 -11.22 21.15
N GLU A 327 2.26 -10.40 21.39
CA GLU A 327 2.11 -9.02 21.87
C GLU A 327 1.37 -8.16 20.84
N VAL A 328 1.75 -8.24 19.56
CA VAL A 328 1.11 -7.51 18.47
C VAL A 328 -0.33 -7.97 18.27
N ALA A 329 -0.59 -9.28 18.32
CA ALA A 329 -1.92 -9.85 18.22
C ALA A 329 -2.83 -9.34 19.35
N ALA A 330 -2.35 -9.38 20.59
CA ALA A 330 -3.08 -8.90 21.76
C ALA A 330 -3.46 -7.42 21.62
N ARG A 331 -2.48 -6.58 21.25
CA ARG A 331 -2.64 -5.12 21.16
C ARG A 331 -3.55 -4.69 20.01
N ASN A 332 -3.41 -5.30 18.84
CA ASN A 332 -4.06 -4.83 17.61
C ASN A 332 -5.33 -5.60 17.23
N PHE A 333 -5.52 -6.82 17.73
CA PHE A 333 -6.63 -7.70 17.32
C PHE A 333 -7.34 -8.39 18.51
N GLY A 334 -6.78 -8.32 19.72
CA GLY A 334 -7.38 -8.84 20.95
C GLY A 334 -7.04 -10.30 21.26
N GLN A 335 -7.54 -10.77 22.41
CA GLN A 335 -7.16 -12.06 23.02
C GLN A 335 -7.61 -13.30 22.22
N ALA A 336 -8.68 -13.18 21.44
CA ALA A 336 -9.13 -14.25 20.56
C ALA A 336 -8.08 -14.57 19.49
N GLU A 337 -7.46 -13.53 18.90
CA GLU A 337 -6.44 -13.68 17.86
C GLU A 337 -5.15 -14.26 18.45
N VAL A 338 -4.77 -13.85 19.68
CA VAL A 338 -3.66 -14.47 20.44
C VAL A 338 -3.89 -15.97 20.58
N SER A 339 -5.07 -16.38 21.05
CA SER A 339 -5.41 -17.80 21.29
C SER A 339 -5.35 -18.61 20.00
N LYS A 340 -5.86 -18.05 18.89
CA LYS A 340 -5.80 -18.63 17.54
C LYS A 340 -4.35 -18.83 17.11
N HIS A 341 -3.50 -17.80 17.20
CA HIS A 341 -2.11 -17.88 16.78
C HIS A 341 -1.26 -18.80 17.68
N GLN A 342 -1.48 -18.77 18.99
CA GLN A 342 -0.82 -19.68 19.94
C GLN A 342 -1.12 -21.14 19.60
N THR A 343 -2.39 -21.45 19.28
CA THR A 343 -2.79 -22.80 18.85
C THR A 343 -2.11 -23.20 17.55
N LYS A 344 -2.09 -22.31 16.54
CA LYS A 344 -1.43 -22.55 15.25
C LYS A 344 0.06 -22.84 15.43
N LEU A 345 0.77 -22.04 16.25
CA LEU A 345 2.20 -22.22 16.53
C LEU A 345 2.48 -23.50 17.32
N SER A 346 1.64 -23.82 18.31
CA SER A 346 1.82 -25.03 19.14
C SER A 346 1.56 -26.33 18.36
N SER A 347 0.87 -26.25 17.22
CA SER A 347 0.62 -27.39 16.33
C SER A 347 1.80 -27.75 15.42
N ALA A 348 2.83 -26.90 15.34
CA ALA A 348 4.00 -27.14 14.50
C ALA A 348 4.84 -28.31 15.02
N ARG A 349 5.24 -29.23 14.13
CA ARG A 349 5.91 -30.48 14.51
C ARG A 349 7.42 -30.30 14.71
N ASN A 350 7.99 -29.25 14.14
CA ASN A 350 9.41 -28.96 14.14
C ASN A 350 9.65 -27.46 13.95
N GLU A 351 10.91 -27.04 14.12
CA GLU A 351 11.28 -25.62 14.04
C GLU A 351 11.04 -25.03 12.63
N PHE A 352 11.20 -25.81 11.57
CA PHE A 352 10.94 -25.32 10.21
C PHE A 352 9.46 -24.98 9.98
N GLU A 353 8.55 -25.89 10.39
CA GLU A 353 7.10 -25.63 10.34
C GLU A 353 6.71 -24.47 11.25
N ARG A 354 7.34 -24.36 12.43
CA ARG A 354 7.11 -23.26 13.36
C ARG A 354 7.52 -21.93 12.74
N GLN A 355 8.69 -21.86 12.11
CA GLN A 355 9.15 -20.67 11.39
C GLN A 355 8.23 -20.30 10.22
N ARG A 356 7.79 -21.28 9.42
CA ARG A 356 6.81 -21.02 8.36
C ARG A 356 5.50 -20.44 8.93
N CYS A 357 5.01 -21.01 10.03
CA CYS A 357 3.83 -20.50 10.71
C CYS A 357 4.01 -19.06 11.22
N LEU A 358 5.17 -18.73 11.80
CA LEU A 358 5.48 -17.36 12.24
C LEU A 358 5.41 -16.38 11.06
N GLN A 359 5.96 -16.76 9.89
CA GLN A 359 5.93 -15.91 8.69
C GLN A 359 4.49 -15.71 8.17
N GLU A 360 3.70 -16.79 8.08
CA GLU A 360 2.30 -16.73 7.66
C GLU A 360 1.46 -15.83 8.58
N VAL A 361 1.57 -16.01 9.89
CA VAL A 361 0.80 -15.23 10.88
C VAL A 361 1.22 -13.76 10.85
N SER A 362 2.52 -13.48 10.74
CA SER A 362 2.98 -12.10 10.67
C SER A 362 2.50 -11.38 9.43
N LYS A 363 2.51 -12.08 8.28
CA LYS A 363 1.95 -11.57 7.04
C LYS A 363 0.45 -11.29 7.18
N GLU A 364 -0.32 -12.22 7.74
CA GLU A 364 -1.75 -12.06 7.99
C GLU A 364 -2.04 -10.79 8.81
N MET A 365 -1.34 -10.57 9.93
CA MET A 365 -1.53 -9.37 10.77
C MET A 365 -1.23 -8.06 10.03
N ILE A 366 -0.16 -8.03 9.22
CA ILE A 366 0.18 -6.83 8.44
C ILE A 366 -0.89 -6.57 7.38
N GLN A 367 -1.32 -7.60 6.64
CA GLN A 367 -2.31 -7.47 5.57
C GLN A 367 -3.68 -7.06 6.08
N LYS A 368 -4.07 -7.50 7.28
CA LYS A 368 -5.30 -7.11 7.97
C LYS A 368 -5.25 -5.72 8.61
N SER A 369 -4.06 -5.13 8.78
CA SER A 369 -3.94 -3.82 9.40
C SER A 369 -4.36 -2.70 8.43
N VAL A 370 -4.86 -1.58 8.96
CA VAL A 370 -5.36 -0.46 8.16
C VAL A 370 -4.20 0.39 7.62
N PRO A 371 -4.23 0.86 6.36
CA PRO A 371 -3.18 1.72 5.78
C PRO A 371 -3.31 3.20 6.17
N SER A 372 -3.81 3.51 7.37
CA SER A 372 -3.99 4.88 7.88
C SER A 372 -3.28 5.10 9.21
N ALA A 373 -2.99 6.36 9.55
CA ALA A 373 -2.34 6.72 10.82
C ALA A 373 -3.22 6.41 12.04
N PHE A 374 -4.55 6.55 11.90
CA PHE A 374 -5.52 6.04 12.86
C PHE A 374 -5.36 6.57 14.31
N LYS A 375 -5.16 7.89 14.44
CA LYS A 375 -4.76 8.52 15.71
C LYS A 375 -5.80 8.39 16.82
N SER A 376 -7.08 8.26 16.49
CA SER A 376 -8.18 8.23 17.47
C SER A 376 -8.44 6.86 18.12
N ARG A 377 -7.56 5.88 17.92
CA ARG A 377 -7.79 4.52 18.40
C ARG A 377 -7.41 4.33 19.87
N THR A 378 -8.27 3.63 20.59
CA THR A 378 -7.95 3.10 21.93
C THR A 378 -6.97 1.94 21.76
N LYS A 379 -5.71 2.13 22.16
CA LYS A 379 -4.75 1.03 22.33
C LYS A 379 -5.04 0.38 23.69
N TYR A 380 -5.18 -0.95 23.73
CA TYR A 380 -5.41 -1.72 24.96
C TYR A 380 -4.10 -2.05 25.68
#